data_AF-A0A5R9EPA4-F1
#
_entry.id   AF-A0A5R9EPA4-F1
#
_cell.length_a   1.000
_cell.length_b   1.000
_cell.length_c   1.000
_cell.angle_alpha   90.00
_cell.angle_beta   90.00
_cell.angle_gamma   90.00
#
_symmetry.space_group_name_H-M   'P 1'
#
loop_
_entity.id
_entity.type
_entity.pdbx_description
1 polymer ?
#
loop_
_entity_poly.entity_id
_entity_poly.type
_entity_poly.pdbx_seq_one_letter_code
_entity_poly.pdbx_strand_id
1 'polypeptide(L)'
;MNIIKATFTPQYWALPKDIALIFGYKSPTKLLTSFRAFCDSRPNYFNPTKPYRELEGTDTIYNVYAFAHYFENRQLLDAGTRSLKFENDLPRLVEAYSLHLLKEESL
;
A
#
# COMPACT_ATOMS: atom_id res chain seq x y z
N MET A 1 -7.86 -14.95 31.22
CA MET A 1 -7.55 -15.49 29.87
C MET A 1 -7.72 -14.35 28.89
N ASN A 2 -6.64 -13.62 28.57
CA ASN A 2 -6.68 -12.52 27.62
C ASN A 2 -6.70 -13.10 26.21
N ILE A 3 -7.87 -13.10 25.57
CA ILE A 3 -7.99 -13.47 24.16
C ILE A 3 -7.39 -12.31 23.37
N ILE A 4 -6.15 -12.49 22.89
CA ILE A 4 -5.53 -11.56 21.94
C ILE A 4 -6.41 -11.59 20.69
N LYS A 5 -7.22 -10.55 20.48
CA LYS A 5 -7.93 -10.36 19.21
C LYS A 5 -6.86 -10.14 18.14
N ALA A 6 -6.54 -11.19 17.38
CA ALA A 6 -5.69 -11.08 16.21
C ALA A 6 -6.46 -10.27 15.16
N THR A 7 -6.13 -8.99 15.03
CA THR A 7 -6.67 -8.14 13.96
C THR A 7 -5.94 -8.52 12.68
N PHE A 8 -6.63 -9.22 11.77
CA PHE A 8 -6.08 -9.51 10.44
C PHE A 8 -5.75 -8.19 9.75
N THR A 9 -4.46 -7.97 9.48
CA THR A 9 -3.99 -6.81 8.72
C THR A 9 -3.75 -7.28 7.29
N PRO A 10 -4.56 -6.84 6.31
CA PRO A 10 -4.41 -7.28 4.92
C PRO A 10 -3.05 -6.85 4.38
N GLN A 11 -2.28 -7.84 3.91
CA GLN A 11 -0.92 -7.64 3.42
C GLN A 11 -0.82 -8.16 1.99
N TYR A 12 -0.89 -7.23 1.03
CA TYR A 12 -0.57 -7.51 -0.37
C TYR A 12 0.72 -6.78 -0.74
N TRP A 13 1.78 -7.55 -1.01
CA TRP A 13 3.12 -7.04 -1.31
C TRP A 13 3.45 -7.20 -2.79
N ALA A 14 4.02 -6.16 -3.39
CA ALA A 14 4.39 -6.15 -4.81
C ALA A 14 5.77 -5.52 -5.03
N LEU A 15 6.51 -6.03 -6.01
CA LEU A 15 7.75 -5.41 -6.49
C LEU A 15 7.44 -4.16 -7.33
N PRO A 16 8.41 -3.26 -7.56
CA PRO A 16 8.22 -2.08 -8.41
C PRO A 16 7.60 -2.39 -9.78
N LYS A 17 8.06 -3.47 -10.43
CA LYS A 17 7.54 -3.90 -11.74
C LYS A 17 6.06 -4.31 -11.69
N ASP A 18 5.63 -4.91 -10.59
CA ASP A 18 4.25 -5.38 -10.43
C ASP A 18 3.34 -4.20 -10.07
N ILE A 19 3.84 -3.23 -9.27
CA ILE A 19 3.15 -1.95 -9.05
C ILE A 19 2.93 -1.22 -10.39
N ALA A 20 3.93 -1.17 -11.27
CA ALA A 20 3.75 -0.59 -12.60
C ALA A 20 2.60 -1.25 -13.38
N LEU A 21 2.51 -2.59 -13.30
CA LEU A 21 1.47 -3.36 -13.98
C LEU A 21 0.08 -3.11 -13.36
N ILE A 22 -0.04 -3.20 -12.03
CA ILE A 22 -1.30 -3.04 -11.29
C ILE A 22 -1.93 -1.67 -11.55
N PHE A 23 -1.11 -0.61 -11.56
CA PHE A 23 -1.56 0.77 -11.71
C PHE A 23 -1.39 1.34 -13.13
N GLY A 24 -1.03 0.49 -14.10
CA GLY A 24 -0.90 0.88 -15.52
C GLY A 24 0.12 1.98 -15.79
N TYR A 25 1.22 2.03 -15.02
CA TYR A 25 2.18 3.14 -15.06
C TYR A 25 3.55 2.72 -15.61
N LYS A 26 3.98 3.32 -16.73
CA LYS A 26 5.20 2.90 -17.47
C LYS A 26 6.50 2.94 -16.67
N SER A 27 6.66 3.87 -15.72
CA SER A 27 7.88 3.99 -14.92
C SER A 27 7.56 4.44 -13.49
N PRO A 28 7.40 3.49 -12.55
CA PRO A 28 6.93 3.80 -11.20
C PRO A 28 8.02 4.46 -10.33
N THR A 29 9.28 4.50 -10.77
CA THR A 29 10.43 4.92 -9.93
C THR A 29 10.23 6.28 -9.25
N LYS A 30 9.86 7.32 -10.00
CA LYS A 30 9.65 8.66 -9.42
C LYS A 30 8.50 8.67 -8.41
N LEU A 31 7.45 7.91 -8.70
CA LEU A 31 6.26 7.81 -7.87
C LEU A 31 6.54 7.03 -6.58
N LEU A 32 7.27 5.91 -6.68
CA LEU A 32 7.72 5.10 -5.54
C LEU A 32 8.68 5.89 -4.64
N THR A 33 9.57 6.69 -5.20
CA THR A 33 10.41 7.59 -4.41
C THR A 33 9.59 8.65 -3.67
N SER A 34 8.59 9.25 -4.33
CA SER A 34 7.68 10.22 -3.68
C SER A 34 6.86 9.57 -2.57
N PHE A 35 6.38 8.35 -2.81
CA PHE A 35 5.67 7.55 -1.82
C PHE A 35 6.53 7.23 -0.59
N ARG A 36 7.79 6.80 -0.79
CA ARG A 36 8.73 6.56 0.32
C ARG A 36 8.96 7.81 1.14
N ALA A 37 9.25 8.94 0.49
CA ALA A 37 9.40 10.22 1.18
C ALA A 37 8.13 10.62 1.98
N PHE A 38 6.94 10.38 1.44
CA PHE A 38 5.69 10.60 2.15
C PHE A 38 5.59 9.72 3.41
N CYS A 39 5.93 8.43 3.31
CA CYS A 39 5.91 7.50 4.43
C CYS A 39 6.97 7.84 5.49
N ASP A 40 8.19 8.15 5.08
CA ASP A 40 9.30 8.52 5.98
C ASP A 40 8.98 9.79 6.78
N SER A 41 8.32 10.77 6.15
CA SER A 41 7.85 11.97 6.84
C SER A 41 6.64 11.74 7.77
N ARG A 42 5.94 10.60 7.64
CA ARG A 42 4.72 10.26 8.38
C ARG A 42 4.68 8.77 8.77
N PRO A 43 5.58 8.32 9.66
CA PRO A 43 5.81 6.90 9.91
C PRO A 43 4.59 6.12 10.39
N ASN A 44 3.61 6.80 11.00
CA ASN A 44 2.41 6.18 11.56
C ASN A 44 1.16 6.32 10.66
N TYR A 45 1.26 6.95 9.49
CA TYR A 45 0.09 7.24 8.65
C TYR A 45 -0.63 5.98 8.16
N PHE A 46 0.13 4.93 7.84
CA PHE A 46 -0.40 3.67 7.30
C PHE A 46 -0.66 2.61 8.38
N ASN A 47 -0.53 2.93 9.67
CA ASN A 47 -0.77 1.96 10.73
C ASN A 47 -2.17 1.32 10.63
N PRO A 48 -2.30 0.00 10.86
CA PRO A 48 -1.28 -0.94 11.33
C PRO A 48 -0.39 -1.56 10.22
N THR A 49 -0.58 -1.14 8.97
CA THR A 49 0.11 -1.71 7.80
C THR A 49 1.47 -1.05 7.58
N LYS A 50 2.51 -1.85 7.34
CA LYS A 50 3.80 -1.32 6.85
C LYS A 50 3.66 -0.94 5.37
N PRO A 51 4.02 0.29 4.97
CA PRO A 51 3.82 0.76 3.58
C PRO A 51 4.82 0.16 2.58
N TYR A 52 6.05 -0.14 3.02
CA TYR A 52 7.06 -0.85 2.25
C TYR A 52 8.04 -1.54 3.21
N ARG A 53 8.85 -2.45 2.67
CA ARG A 53 9.98 -3.08 3.35
C ARG A 53 11.07 -3.45 2.35
N GLU A 54 12.30 -3.49 2.83
CA GLU A 54 13.44 -3.98 2.06
C GLU A 54 13.49 -5.51 2.12
N LEU A 55 13.75 -6.14 0.99
CA LEU A 55 14.17 -7.53 0.88
C LEU A 55 15.69 -7.61 1.03
N GLU A 56 16.18 -8.73 1.56
CA GLU A 56 17.62 -9.00 1.56
C GLU A 56 18.13 -8.97 0.12
N GLY A 57 19.07 -8.05 -0.18
CA GLY A 57 19.65 -7.93 -1.52
C GLY A 57 19.22 -6.72 -2.36
N THR A 58 18.73 -5.63 -1.75
CA THR A 58 18.46 -4.27 -2.32
C THR A 58 17.07 -4.01 -2.90
N ASP A 59 16.25 -5.03 -3.10
CA ASP A 59 14.90 -4.83 -3.64
C ASP A 59 13.93 -4.32 -2.56
N THR A 60 13.23 -3.22 -2.83
CA THR A 60 12.13 -2.74 -1.97
C THR A 60 10.81 -3.30 -2.48
N ILE A 61 10.01 -3.90 -1.60
CA ILE A 61 8.61 -4.29 -1.89
C ILE A 61 7.64 -3.35 -1.20
N TYR A 62 6.50 -3.12 -1.85
CA TYR A 62 5.53 -2.12 -1.48
C TYR A 62 4.21 -2.80 -1.13
N ASN A 63 3.54 -2.30 -0.08
CA ASN A 63 2.19 -2.72 0.22
C ASN A 63 1.24 -2.04 -0.78
N VAL A 64 0.53 -2.85 -1.56
CA VAL A 64 -0.31 -2.38 -2.66
C VAL A 64 -1.43 -1.47 -2.16
N TYR A 65 -2.03 -1.77 -1.01
CA TYR A 65 -3.10 -0.93 -0.44
C TYR A 65 -2.56 0.43 0.00
N ALA A 66 -1.43 0.45 0.71
CA ALA A 66 -0.79 1.71 1.12
C ALA A 66 -0.40 2.56 -0.10
N PHE A 67 0.16 1.92 -1.13
CA PHE A 67 0.52 2.60 -2.37
C PHE A 67 -0.71 3.09 -3.13
N ALA A 68 -1.78 2.30 -3.24
CA ALA A 68 -3.04 2.69 -3.89
C ALA A 68 -3.63 3.94 -3.23
N HIS A 69 -3.71 3.95 -1.90
CA HIS A 69 -4.20 5.11 -1.16
C HIS A 69 -3.40 6.37 -1.49
N TYR A 70 -2.06 6.27 -1.48
CA TYR A 70 -1.20 7.40 -1.84
C TYR A 70 -1.39 7.81 -3.29
N PHE A 71 -1.41 6.86 -4.21
CA PHE A 71 -1.52 7.10 -5.64
C PHE A 71 -2.82 7.82 -6.00
N GLU A 72 -3.95 7.33 -5.49
CA GLU A 72 -5.28 7.89 -5.77
C GLU A 72 -5.47 9.28 -5.15
N ASN A 73 -4.76 9.59 -4.05
CA ASN A 73 -4.95 10.83 -3.29
C ASN A 73 -3.74 11.77 -3.30
N ARG A 74 -2.74 11.50 -4.14
CA ARG A 74 -1.40 12.11 -4.05
C ARG A 74 -1.43 13.63 -3.95
N GLN A 75 -2.21 14.30 -4.81
CA GLN A 75 -2.26 15.76 -4.83
C GLN A 75 -2.71 16.35 -3.49
N LEU A 76 -3.69 15.73 -2.83
CA LEU A 76 -4.22 16.17 -1.55
C LEU A 76 -3.27 15.82 -0.40
N LEU A 77 -2.64 14.65 -0.45
CA LEU A 77 -1.69 14.18 0.55
C LEU A 77 -0.38 14.99 0.51
N ASP A 78 0.12 15.29 -0.69
CA ASP A 78 1.28 16.15 -0.91
C ASP A 78 0.98 17.60 -0.48
N ALA A 79 -0.26 18.07 -0.63
CA ALA A 79 -0.73 19.36 -0.11
C ALA A 79 -0.95 19.36 1.43
N GLY A 80 -0.80 18.22 2.10
CA GLY A 80 -0.85 18.13 3.56
C GLY A 80 -2.25 18.03 4.15
N THR A 81 -3.23 17.53 3.39
CA THR A 81 -4.58 17.30 3.94
C THR A 81 -4.56 16.38 5.16
N ARG A 82 -5.50 16.60 6.09
CA ARG A 82 -5.74 15.75 7.27
C ARG A 82 -7.07 15.01 7.22
N SER A 83 -7.89 15.28 6.20
CA SER A 83 -9.22 14.67 6.05
C SER A 83 -9.18 13.25 5.54
N LEU A 84 -8.10 12.87 4.85
CA LEU A 84 -7.88 11.52 4.35
C LEU A 84 -7.17 10.71 5.42
N LYS A 85 -7.71 9.52 5.68
CA LYS A 85 -7.12 8.56 6.61
C LYS A 85 -7.11 7.19 5.97
N PHE A 86 -5.94 6.54 6.02
CA PHE A 86 -5.77 5.21 5.46
C PHE A 86 -6.71 4.18 6.08
N GLU A 87 -6.93 4.24 7.41
CA GLU A 87 -7.83 3.32 8.13
C GLU A 87 -9.25 3.27 7.55
N ASN A 88 -9.76 4.40 7.06
CA ASN A 88 -11.11 4.52 6.49
C ASN A 88 -11.16 4.02 5.05
N ASP A 89 -10.04 4.12 4.33
CA ASP A 89 -9.96 3.76 2.90
C ASP A 89 -9.59 2.28 2.70
N LEU A 90 -8.94 1.67 3.69
CA LEU A 90 -8.44 0.29 3.63
C LEU A 90 -9.51 -0.74 3.23
N PRO A 91 -10.75 -0.74 3.75
CA PRO A 91 -11.76 -1.72 3.35
C PRO A 91 -12.08 -1.67 1.85
N ARG A 92 -12.23 -0.46 1.30
CA ARG A 92 -12.48 -0.24 -0.14
C ARG A 92 -11.28 -0.69 -0.97
N LEU A 93 -10.07 -0.39 -0.51
CA LEU A 93 -8.84 -0.78 -1.20
C LEU A 93 -8.66 -2.30 -1.23
N VAL A 94 -8.99 -2.99 -0.13
CA VAL A 94 -9.00 -4.46 -0.10
C VAL A 94 -9.99 -4.98 -1.13
N GLU A 95 -11.24 -4.50 -1.15
CA GLU A 95 -12.24 -4.94 -2.13
C GLU A 95 -11.78 -4.71 -3.58
N ALA A 96 -11.28 -3.51 -3.89
CA ALA A 96 -10.88 -3.14 -5.24
C ALA A 96 -9.64 -3.89 -5.74
N TYR A 97 -8.65 -4.08 -4.87
CA TYR A 97 -7.35 -4.61 -5.27
C TYR A 97 -7.16 -6.09 -4.90
N SER A 98 -8.04 -6.76 -4.16
CA SER A 98 -7.92 -8.20 -3.83
C SER A 98 -8.31 -9.16 -4.95
N LEU A 99 -8.77 -8.66 -6.10
CA LEU A 99 -9.18 -9.50 -7.25
C LEU A 99 -8.06 -10.43 -7.78
N HIS A 100 -6.79 -10.13 -7.49
CA HIS A 100 -5.66 -11.00 -7.83
C HIS A 100 -5.57 -12.27 -6.96
N LEU A 101 -6.22 -12.31 -5.78
CA LEU A 101 -6.28 -13.49 -4.91
C LEU A 101 -7.38 -14.49 -5.33
N LEU A 102 -8.35 -14.05 -6.14
CA LEU A 102 -9.47 -14.90 -6.59
C LEU A 102 -9.13 -15.77 -7.81
N LYS A 103 -7.94 -15.62 -8.40
CA LYS A 103 -7.53 -16.37 -9.60
C LYS A 103 -6.98 -17.77 -9.33
N GLU A 104 -6.73 -18.15 -8.07
CA GLU A 104 -6.19 -19.47 -7.74
C GLU A 104 -7.26 -20.54 -7.39
N GLU A 105 -8.54 -20.18 -7.23
CA GLU A 105 -9.60 -21.15 -6.87
C GLU A 105 -10.38 -21.73 -8.07
N SER A 106 -9.93 -21.49 -9.30
CA SER A 106 -10.61 -21.99 -10.52
C SER A 106 -9.69 -22.80 -11.44
N LEU A 107 -9.03 -23.83 -10.89
CA LEU A 107 -8.38 -24.91 -11.63
C LEU A 107 -8.85 -26.28 -11.12
#